data_AF-A0A2V7HUY9-F1
#
_entry.id   AF-A0A2V7HUY9-F1
#
_cell.length_a   1.000
_cell.length_b   1.000
_cell.length_c   1.000
_cell.angle_alpha   90.00
_cell.angle_beta   90.00
_cell.angle_gamma   90.00
#
_symmetry.space_group_name_H-M   'P 1'
#
loop_
_entity.id
_entity.type
_entity.pdbx_description
1 polymer ?
#
loop_
_entity_poly.entity_id
_entity_poly.type
_entity_poly.pdbx_seq_one_letter_code
_entity_poly.pdbx_strand_id
1 'polypeptide(L)'
;MNTTKTRFRKEPVRAATPFDQARDELFQQIMRCGVIGSASEDQTDWFDNTMQYLAERYYELAPSELEQLRVLGERFAQPPKARKAV
;
A
#
# COMPACT_ATOMS: atom_id res chain seq x y z
N MET A 1 8.66 23.65 -39.72
CA MET A 1 7.64 23.06 -38.83
C MET A 1 8.36 22.05 -37.95
N ASN A 2 8.78 22.45 -36.75
CA ASN A 2 9.67 21.64 -35.92
C ASN A 2 8.92 21.26 -34.65
N THR A 3 8.44 20.01 -34.61
CA THR A 3 7.72 19.43 -33.48
C THR A 3 8.72 19.01 -32.41
N THR A 4 8.84 19.81 -31.36
CA THR A 4 9.67 19.49 -30.19
C THR A 4 8.97 18.38 -29.39
N LYS A 5 9.42 17.14 -29.57
CA LYS A 5 9.04 15.97 -28.77
C LYS A 5 9.47 16.21 -27.31
N THR A 6 8.55 16.65 -26.47
CA THR A 6 8.73 16.76 -25.01
C THR A 6 9.15 15.40 -24.47
N ARG A 7 10.44 15.27 -24.14
CA ARG A 7 10.92 14.17 -23.32
C ARG A 7 10.47 14.50 -21.90
N PHE A 8 9.51 13.74 -21.38
CA PHE A 8 9.17 13.76 -19.96
C PHE A 8 10.45 13.61 -19.17
N ARG A 9 10.92 14.71 -18.60
CA ARG A 9 12.06 14.72 -17.69
C ARG A 9 11.57 13.96 -16.47
N LYS A 10 11.93 12.67 -16.35
CA LYS A 10 11.84 11.97 -15.08
C LYS A 10 12.70 12.78 -14.12
N GLU A 11 12.07 13.59 -13.28
CA GLU A 11 12.71 14.11 -12.08
C GLU A 11 13.38 12.93 -11.37
N PRO A 12 14.58 13.13 -10.78
CA PRO A 12 15.19 12.07 -10.00
C PRO A 12 14.19 11.72 -8.91
N VAL A 13 13.53 10.58 -9.07
CA VAL A 13 12.61 10.02 -8.06
C VAL A 13 13.45 9.98 -6.81
N ARG A 14 13.11 10.80 -5.81
CA ARG A 14 13.72 10.71 -4.48
C ARG A 14 13.75 9.24 -4.13
N ALA A 15 14.91 8.70 -3.77
CA ALA A 15 15.02 7.31 -3.37
C ALA A 15 13.90 7.02 -2.37
N ALA A 16 13.05 6.03 -2.69
CA ALA A 16 11.89 5.72 -1.88
C ALA A 16 12.37 5.42 -0.47
N THR A 17 11.71 6.01 0.52
CA THR A 17 12.02 5.71 1.93
C THR A 17 11.65 4.26 2.22
N PRO A 18 12.22 3.64 3.27
CA PRO A 18 11.82 2.31 3.72
C PRO A 18 10.30 2.22 3.95
N PHE A 19 9.72 3.27 4.50
CA PHE A 19 8.28 3.39 4.70
C PHE A 19 7.51 3.40 3.37
N ASP A 20 7.95 4.18 2.38
CA ASP A 20 7.35 4.18 1.05
C ASP A 20 7.41 2.79 0.41
N GLN A 21 8.56 2.11 0.52
CA GLN A 21 8.73 0.76 0.00
C GLN A 21 7.81 -0.25 0.68
N ALA A 22 7.71 -0.22 2.02
CA ALA A 22 6.82 -1.09 2.78
C ALA A 22 5.35 -0.84 2.43
N ARG A 23 4.96 0.43 2.23
CA ARG A 23 3.58 0.80 1.86
C ARG A 23 3.23 0.27 0.48
N ASP A 24 4.10 0.50 -0.50
CA ASP A 24 3.91 0.03 -1.86
C ASP A 24 3.87 -1.51 -1.91
N GLU A 25 4.73 -2.20 -1.16
CA GLU A 25 4.70 -3.67 -1.05
C GLU A 25 3.39 -4.17 -0.42
N LEU A 26 2.93 -3.57 0.68
CA LEU A 26 1.65 -3.91 1.32
C LEU A 26 0.48 -3.79 0.32
N PHE A 27 0.42 -2.69 -0.43
CA PHE A 27 -0.65 -2.49 -1.41
C PHE A 27 -0.60 -3.51 -2.55
N GLN A 28 0.59 -3.88 -3.01
CA GLN A 28 0.76 -4.94 -3.99
C GLN A 28 0.28 -6.29 -3.46
N GLN A 29 0.56 -6.62 -2.20
CA GLN A 29 0.10 -7.85 -1.58
C GLN A 29 -1.43 -7.86 -1.42
N ILE A 30 -2.04 -6.76 -0.97
CA ILE A 30 -3.51 -6.60 -0.89
C ILE A 30 -4.16 -6.87 -2.25
N MET A 31 -3.61 -6.30 -3.34
CA MET A 31 -4.14 -6.48 -4.69
C MET A 31 -3.96 -7.91 -5.22
N ARG A 32 -2.81 -8.56 -4.96
CA ARG A 32 -2.55 -9.93 -5.45
C ARG A 32 -3.38 -10.98 -4.71
N CYS A 33 -3.54 -10.82 -3.39
CA CYS A 33 -4.28 -11.77 -2.57
C CYS A 33 -5.80 -11.53 -2.61
N GLY A 34 -6.26 -10.42 -3.20
CA GLY A 34 -7.69 -10.14 -3.33
C GLY A 34 -8.38 -9.86 -1.99
N VAL A 35 -7.64 -9.28 -1.03
CA VAL A 35 -8.12 -9.00 0.34
C VAL A 35 -9.35 -8.07 0.33
N ILE A 36 -9.48 -7.24 -0.71
CA ILE A 36 -10.58 -6.30 -0.89
C ILE A 36 -11.91 -7.06 -0.99
N GLY A 37 -12.78 -6.89 0.00
CA GLY A 37 -14.10 -7.52 0.04
C GLY A 37 -14.16 -8.91 0.68
N SER A 38 -13.03 -9.45 1.20
CA SER A 38 -13.02 -10.65 2.05
C SER A 38 -13.74 -10.44 3.38
N ALA A 39 -14.06 -11.53 4.08
CA ALA A 39 -14.68 -11.43 5.41
C ALA A 39 -13.73 -10.74 6.41
N SER A 40 -14.29 -10.03 7.39
CA SER A 40 -13.51 -9.23 8.34
C SER A 40 -12.51 -10.07 9.16
N GLU A 41 -12.85 -11.31 9.47
CA GLU A 41 -11.98 -12.25 10.19
C GLU A 41 -10.77 -12.65 9.32
N ASP A 42 -11.01 -13.02 8.06
CA ASP A 42 -9.94 -13.37 7.10
C ASP A 42 -9.03 -12.16 6.82
N GLN A 43 -9.60 -10.96 6.71
CA GLN A 43 -8.81 -9.74 6.53
C GLN A 43 -7.91 -9.48 7.75
N THR A 44 -8.44 -9.65 8.96
CA THR A 44 -7.69 -9.42 10.20
C THR A 44 -6.50 -10.38 10.29
N ASP A 45 -6.75 -11.68 10.14
CA ASP A 45 -5.69 -12.70 10.17
C ASP A 45 -4.64 -12.44 9.08
N TRP A 46 -5.08 -12.13 7.86
CA TRP A 46 -4.17 -11.84 6.76
C TRP A 46 -3.29 -10.63 7.06
N PHE A 47 -3.87 -9.53 7.57
CA PHE A 47 -3.09 -8.35 7.89
C PHE A 47 -2.16 -8.58 9.09
N ASP A 48 -2.53 -9.37 10.10
CA ASP A 48 -1.64 -9.67 11.23
C ASP A 48 -0.38 -10.41 10.77
N ASN A 49 -0.56 -11.46 9.96
CA ASN A 49 0.55 -12.19 9.35
C ASN A 49 1.39 -11.28 8.43
N THR A 50 0.74 -10.46 7.61
CA THR A 50 1.44 -9.58 6.65
C THR A 50 2.21 -8.47 7.37
N MET A 51 1.64 -7.89 8.42
CA MET A 51 2.31 -6.86 9.23
C MET A 51 3.52 -7.42 9.97
N GLN A 52 3.44 -8.67 10.46
CA GLN A 52 4.60 -9.34 11.05
C GLN A 52 5.72 -9.50 10.02
N TYR A 53 5.40 -10.01 8.83
CA TYR A 53 6.38 -10.12 7.74
C TYR A 53 7.01 -8.77 7.38
N LEU A 54 6.22 -7.69 7.31
CA LEU A 54 6.73 -6.35 6.99
C LEU A 54 7.61 -5.79 8.11
N ALA A 55 7.29 -6.06 9.38
CA ALA A 55 8.13 -5.68 10.52
C ALA A 55 9.48 -6.39 10.51
N GLU A 56 9.51 -7.67 10.15
CA GLU A 56 10.76 -8.45 10.03
C GLU A 56 11.61 -7.98 8.84
N ARG A 57 10.98 -7.68 7.71
CA ARG A 57 11.64 -7.23 6.48
C ARG A 57 12.17 -5.81 6.58
N TYR A 58 11.37 -4.90 7.13
CA TYR A 58 11.69 -3.48 7.28
C TYR A 58 11.99 -3.16 8.74
N TYR A 59 13.03 -3.81 9.28
CA TYR A 59 13.47 -3.69 10.68
C TYR A 59 13.86 -2.25 11.10
N GLU A 60 14.09 -1.37 10.13
CA GLU A 60 14.40 0.04 10.35
C GLU A 60 13.15 0.92 10.57
N LEU A 61 11.95 0.39 10.36
CA LEU A 61 10.71 1.12 10.63
C LEU A 61 10.46 1.23 12.13
N ALA A 62 10.09 2.43 12.56
CA ALA A 62 9.60 2.64 13.91
C ALA A 62 8.27 1.90 14.13
N PRO A 63 7.96 1.50 15.38
CA PRO A 63 6.65 0.92 15.71
C PRO A 63 5.48 1.78 15.24
N SER A 64 5.59 3.11 15.37
CA SER A 64 4.57 4.06 14.90
C SER A 64 4.38 4.06 13.38
N GLU A 65 5.45 3.76 12.61
CA GLU A 65 5.36 3.65 11.16
C GLU A 65 4.66 2.34 10.76
N LEU A 66 4.91 1.24 11.48
CA LEU A 66 4.18 -0.01 11.28
C LEU A 66 2.68 0.14 11.61
N GLU A 67 2.35 0.83 12.70
CA GLU A 67 0.95 1.15 13.04
C GLU A 67 0.29 1.99 11.94
N GLN A 68 1.00 3.01 11.44
CA GLN A 68 0.51 3.83 10.33
C GLN A 68 0.30 2.98 9.06
N LEU A 69 1.22 2.06 8.77
CA LEU A 69 1.14 1.16 7.64
C LEU A 69 -0.13 0.28 7.69
N ARG A 70 -0.43 -0.28 8.87
CA ARG A 70 -1.65 -1.07 9.11
C ARG A 70 -2.90 -0.23 8.83
N VAL A 71 -2.98 0.97 9.39
CA VAL A 71 -4.12 1.88 9.17
C VAL A 71 -4.30 2.23 7.69
N LEU A 72 -3.20 2.47 6.97
CA LEU A 72 -3.25 2.75 5.54
C LEU A 72 -3.72 1.53 4.73
N GLY A 73 -3.20 0.35 5.04
CA GLY A 73 -3.58 -0.91 4.41
C GLY A 73 -5.06 -1.23 4.60
N GLU A 74 -5.56 -1.15 5.83
CA GLU A 74 -6.97 -1.43 6.14
C GLU A 74 -7.92 -0.49 5.40
N ARG A 75 -7.56 0.79 5.31
CA ARG A 75 -8.31 1.79 4.52
C ARG A 75 -8.29 1.46 3.02
N PHE A 76 -7.16 1.00 2.51
CA PHE A 76 -7.03 0.60 1.10
C PHE A 76 -7.83 -0.68 0.80
N ALA A 77 -7.93 -1.59 1.76
CA ALA A 77 -8.72 -2.82 1.64
C ALA A 77 -10.23 -2.60 1.77
N GLN A 78 -10.69 -1.43 2.22
CA GLN A 78 -12.12 -1.11 2.27
C GLN A 78 -12.71 -1.11 0.86
N PRO A 79 -13.85 -1.76 0.63
CA PRO A 79 -14.53 -1.71 -0.66
C PRO A 79 -14.90 -0.25 -0.98
N PRO A 80 -14.84 0.15 -2.26
CA PRO A 80 -15.28 1.48 -2.65
C PRO A 80 -16.71 1.70 -2.17
N LYS A 81 -16.98 2.87 -1.56
CA LYS A 81 -18.32 3.22 -1.06
C LYS A 81 -19.34 2.88 -2.14
N ALA A 82 -20.23 1.93 -1.86
CA ALA A 82 -21.33 1.63 -2.75
C ALA A 82 -22.04 2.96 -3.03
N ARG A 83 -22.05 3.39 -4.30
CA ARG A 83 -22.88 4.53 -4.69
C ARG A 83 -24.30 4.11 -4.36
N LYS A 84 -24.89 4.66 -3.29
CA LYS A 84 -26.34 4.63 -3.17
C LYS A 84 -26.86 5.32 -4.42
N ALA A 85 -27.46 4.55 -5.32
CA ALA A 85 -28.31 5.13 -6.35
C ALA A 85 -29.42 5.87 -5.61
N VAL A 86 -29.41 7.19 -5.73
CA VAL A 86 -30.50 8.07 -5.29
C VAL A 86 -31.61 7.99 -6.31
#